data_AF-A0A7G2IW28-F1
#
_entry.id   AF-A0A7G2IW28-F1
#
_cell.length_a   1.000
_cell.length_b   1.000
_cell.length_c   1.000
_cell.angle_alpha   90.00
_cell.angle_beta   90.00
_cell.angle_gamma   90.00
#
_symmetry.space_group_name_H-M   'P 1'
#
loop_
_entity.id
_entity.type
_entity.pdbx_description
1 polymer ?
#
loop_
_entity_poly.entity_id
_entity_poly.type
_entity_poly.pdbx_seq_one_letter_code
_entity_poly.pdbx_strand_id
1 'polypeptide(L)'
;MSMGHSFSFAGIQGISANLSAYRSEYQGKRDDSLSLSISVPWSDCRSMDYEVQNSGNQTSQMVSYSDNRDRNNPWRLRAGVSGEGHTAFDGYYKHRSMMAELESNVSWQQSRYFSVGGTMRGGFTATRHGAALHNSQASMNTARVMVDTDGVANVPLNGEQAHSNRFGIAVVPDVVSYHSFDTRIDVDAMDEDISATKAIVTNTLTEGAIGYQRFAVAQGQK
;
A
#
# COMPACT_ATOMS: atom_id res chain seq x y z
N MET A 1 12.06 23.50 -6.44
CA MET A 1 11.08 23.89 -7.47
C MET A 1 10.84 22.71 -8.39
N SER A 2 9.59 22.41 -8.74
CA SER A 2 9.26 21.37 -9.71
C SER A 2 8.26 21.90 -10.71
N MET A 3 8.32 21.38 -11.94
CA MET A 3 7.39 21.70 -13.02
C MET A 3 7.09 20.41 -13.77
N GLY A 4 5.81 20.09 -13.92
CA GLY A 4 5.34 18.89 -14.59
C GLY A 4 4.37 19.25 -15.71
N HIS A 5 4.46 18.55 -16.84
CA HIS A 5 3.51 18.70 -17.94
C HIS A 5 3.11 17.34 -18.49
N SER A 6 1.80 17.12 -18.65
CA SER A 6 1.25 15.94 -19.29
C SER A 6 0.90 16.21 -20.75
N PHE A 7 1.27 15.31 -21.65
CA PHE A 7 0.97 15.42 -23.08
C PHE A 7 0.60 14.07 -23.67
N SER A 8 0.04 14.09 -24.88
CA SER A 8 -0.18 12.90 -25.69
C SER A 8 0.77 12.91 -26.87
N PHE A 9 1.31 11.75 -27.22
CA PHE A 9 2.20 11.60 -28.38
C PHE A 9 1.97 10.25 -29.04
N ALA A 10 1.89 10.24 -30.38
CA ALA A 10 1.75 9.02 -31.18
C ALA A 10 0.60 8.06 -30.73
N GLY A 11 -0.54 8.63 -30.29
CA GLY A 11 -1.69 7.84 -29.83
C GLY A 11 -1.60 7.36 -28.37
N ILE A 12 -0.47 7.55 -27.69
CA ILE A 12 -0.31 7.29 -26.26
C ILE A 12 -0.76 8.54 -25.50
N GLN A 13 -1.77 8.37 -24.66
CA GLN A 13 -2.28 9.42 -23.78
C GLN A 13 -1.65 9.28 -22.38
N GLY A 14 -1.51 10.40 -21.66
CA GLY A 14 -1.05 10.38 -20.27
C GLY A 14 0.47 10.29 -20.09
N ILE A 15 1.26 10.63 -21.12
CA ILE A 15 2.71 10.82 -20.95
C ILE A 15 2.92 12.03 -20.05
N SER A 16 3.80 11.93 -19.07
CA SER A 16 4.16 13.05 -18.20
C SER A 16 5.66 13.28 -18.17
N ALA A 17 6.06 14.55 -18.21
CA ALA A 17 7.44 14.95 -18.01
C ALA A 17 7.51 15.87 -16.79
N ASN A 18 8.41 15.55 -15.85
CA ASN A 18 8.61 16.29 -14.62
C ASN A 18 10.06 16.73 -14.50
N LEU A 19 10.27 18.03 -14.33
CA LEU A 19 11.57 18.64 -14.05
C LEU A 19 11.55 19.16 -12.61
N SER A 20 12.46 18.70 -11.77
CA SER A 20 12.58 19.14 -10.38
C SER A 20 14.01 19.53 -10.05
N ALA A 21 14.17 20.71 -9.46
CA ALA A 21 15.42 21.23 -8.93
C ALA A 21 15.30 21.43 -7.42
N TYR A 22 16.24 20.89 -6.66
CA TYR A 22 16.31 21.06 -5.23
C TYR A 22 17.76 21.26 -4.78
N ARG A 23 17.91 21.81 -3.59
CA ARG A 23 19.19 22.18 -3.00
C ARG A 23 19.19 21.68 -1.56
N SER A 24 20.22 20.94 -1.23
CA SER A 24 20.46 20.42 0.12
C SER A 24 21.71 21.06 0.69
N GLU A 25 21.71 21.31 1.99
CA GLU A 25 22.90 21.75 2.72
C GLU A 25 23.18 20.77 3.85
N TYR A 26 24.38 20.20 3.84
CA TYR A 26 24.81 19.25 4.86
C TYR A 26 26.22 19.58 5.32
N GLN A 27 26.40 19.82 6.62
CA GLN A 27 27.69 20.18 7.22
C GLN A 27 28.41 21.33 6.47
N GLY A 28 27.68 22.35 6.05
CA GLY A 28 28.22 23.51 5.32
C GLY A 28 28.62 23.23 3.86
N LYS A 29 28.35 22.02 3.33
CA LYS A 29 28.44 21.72 1.90
C LYS A 29 27.06 21.84 1.27
N ARG A 30 27.04 22.54 0.14
CA ARG A 30 25.85 22.78 -0.66
C ARG A 30 25.82 21.83 -1.84
N ASP A 31 24.78 21.01 -1.89
CA ASP A 31 24.55 20.06 -2.97
C ASP A 31 23.31 20.46 -3.76
N ASP A 32 23.55 20.89 -5.00
CA ASP A 32 22.50 21.23 -5.96
C ASP A 32 22.15 20.00 -6.78
N SER A 33 20.86 19.71 -6.91
CA SER A 33 20.36 18.55 -7.64
C SER A 33 19.27 18.94 -8.62
N LEU A 34 19.40 18.46 -9.85
CA LEU A 34 18.44 18.59 -10.92
C LEU A 34 17.98 17.20 -11.35
N SER A 35 16.68 16.99 -11.51
CA SER A 35 16.09 15.72 -11.93
C SER A 35 15.07 15.98 -13.03
N LEU A 36 15.15 15.20 -14.10
CA LEU A 36 14.19 15.16 -15.19
C LEU A 36 13.67 13.73 -15.28
N SER A 37 12.36 13.53 -15.16
CA SER A 37 11.73 12.23 -15.37
C SER A 37 10.65 12.32 -16.45
N ILE A 38 10.58 11.29 -17.28
CA ILE A 38 9.54 11.11 -18.29
C ILE A 38 8.87 9.77 -18.00
N SER A 39 7.55 9.78 -17.81
CA SER A 39 6.75 8.58 -17.57
C SER A 39 5.81 8.35 -18.75
N VAL A 40 5.86 7.15 -19.31
CA VAL A 40 5.04 6.70 -20.42
C VAL A 40 4.16 5.55 -19.94
N PRO A 41 2.83 5.70 -19.93
CA PRO A 41 1.93 4.57 -19.65
C PRO A 41 1.97 3.60 -20.83
N TRP A 42 2.20 2.31 -20.55
CA TRP A 42 2.33 1.26 -21.57
C TRP A 42 1.07 0.39 -21.72
N SER A 43 0.28 0.25 -20.65
CA SER A 43 -0.96 -0.54 -20.60
C SER A 43 -1.75 -0.17 -19.33
N ASP A 44 -2.91 -0.79 -19.12
CA ASP A 44 -3.68 -0.64 -17.89
C ASP A 44 -2.77 -0.91 -16.68
N CYS A 45 -2.60 0.14 -15.87
CA CYS A 45 -1.79 0.16 -14.64
C CYS A 45 -0.30 -0.22 -14.80
N ARG A 46 0.29 -0.07 -16.00
CA ARG A 46 1.73 -0.26 -16.25
C ARG A 46 2.38 1.00 -16.79
N SER A 47 3.55 1.35 -16.28
CA SER A 47 4.33 2.50 -16.77
C SER A 47 5.79 2.14 -17.00
N MET A 48 6.39 2.83 -17.96
CA MET A 48 7.82 2.87 -18.16
C MET A 48 8.28 4.29 -17.91
N ASP A 49 9.27 4.46 -17.04
CA ASP A 49 9.81 5.78 -16.70
C ASP A 49 11.28 5.86 -17.06
N TYR A 50 11.71 7.03 -17.50
CA TYR A 50 13.10 7.36 -17.73
C TYR A 50 13.45 8.57 -16.89
N GLU A 51 14.45 8.44 -16.03
CA GLU A 51 14.89 9.47 -15.10
C GLU A 51 16.36 9.79 -15.33
N VAL A 52 16.65 11.08 -15.48
CA VAL A 52 18.01 11.62 -15.48
C VAL A 52 18.14 12.55 -14.30
N GLN A 53 19.09 12.25 -13.42
CA GLN A 53 19.38 13.09 -12.26
C GLN A 53 20.83 13.53 -12.30
N ASN A 54 21.09 14.79 -11.96
CA ASN A 54 22.41 15.33 -11.75
C ASN A 54 22.46 15.88 -10.32
N SER A 55 23.37 15.36 -9.51
CA SER A 55 23.59 15.78 -8.12
C SER A 55 25.07 16.09 -7.94
N GLY A 56 25.38 17.37 -7.76
CA GLY A 56 26.77 17.86 -7.80
C GLY A 56 27.46 17.49 -9.13
N ASN A 57 28.53 16.70 -9.07
CA ASN A 57 29.28 16.24 -10.25
C ASN A 57 28.85 14.85 -10.76
N GLN A 58 27.85 14.22 -10.14
CA GLN A 58 27.39 12.88 -10.50
C GLN A 58 26.08 12.96 -11.27
N THR A 59 26.10 12.50 -12.51
CA THR A 59 24.89 12.27 -13.32
C THR A 59 24.47 10.81 -13.17
N SER A 60 23.19 10.50 -13.13
CA SER A 60 22.65 9.15 -13.22
C SER A 60 21.51 9.13 -14.22
N GLN A 61 21.41 8.03 -14.96
CA GLN A 61 20.34 7.77 -15.91
C GLN A 61 19.75 6.42 -15.59
N MET A 62 18.46 6.38 -15.27
CA MET A 62 17.75 5.17 -14.87
C MET A 62 16.51 5.00 -15.75
N VAL A 63 16.27 3.77 -16.18
CA VAL A 63 15.01 3.35 -16.77
C VAL A 63 14.29 2.50 -15.73
N SER A 64 13.01 2.74 -15.53
CA SER A 64 12.14 1.94 -14.67
C SER A 64 10.96 1.36 -15.41
N TYR A 65 10.52 0.20 -14.95
CA TYR A 65 9.28 -0.42 -15.36
C TYR A 65 8.49 -0.77 -14.11
N SER A 66 7.21 -0.38 -14.09
CA SER A 66 6.31 -0.66 -12.97
C SER A 66 5.02 -1.32 -13.44
N ASP A 67 4.53 -2.24 -12.61
CA ASP A 67 3.25 -2.90 -12.80
C ASP A 67 2.45 -2.81 -11.50
N ASN A 68 1.32 -2.11 -11.61
CA ASN A 68 0.39 -1.84 -10.53
C ASN A 68 -1.00 -2.43 -10.83
N ARG A 69 -1.10 -3.40 -11.75
CA ARG A 69 -2.38 -4.04 -12.11
C ARG A 69 -3.04 -4.69 -10.90
N ASP A 70 -2.24 -5.40 -10.11
CA ASP A 70 -2.66 -5.88 -8.81
C ASP A 70 -2.36 -4.81 -7.75
N ARG A 71 -3.42 -4.18 -7.25
CA ARG A 71 -3.33 -3.13 -6.23
C ARG A 71 -2.71 -3.62 -4.92
N ASN A 72 -2.77 -4.93 -4.65
CA ASN A 72 -2.19 -5.55 -3.48
C ASN A 72 -0.75 -5.99 -3.69
N ASN A 73 -0.28 -6.10 -4.94
CA ASN A 73 1.06 -6.60 -5.28
C ASN A 73 1.81 -5.71 -6.28
N PRO A 74 1.90 -4.37 -6.10
CA PRO A 74 2.62 -3.53 -7.04
C PRO A 74 4.13 -3.74 -6.94
N TRP A 75 4.81 -3.67 -8.08
CA TRP A 75 6.25 -3.85 -8.17
C TRP A 75 6.89 -2.93 -9.20
N ARG A 76 8.16 -2.60 -8.97
CA ARG A 76 8.97 -1.77 -9.86
C ARG A 76 10.40 -2.25 -9.92
N LEU A 77 10.93 -2.33 -11.12
CA LEU A 77 12.34 -2.58 -11.38
C LEU A 77 12.95 -1.36 -12.06
N ARG A 78 14.19 -1.02 -11.70
CA ARG A 78 14.95 0.05 -12.31
C ARG A 78 16.36 -0.42 -12.64
N ALA A 79 16.87 0.01 -13.77
CA ALA A 79 18.25 -0.25 -14.18
C ALA A 79 18.82 0.98 -14.86
N GLY A 80 20.11 1.20 -14.72
CA GLY A 80 20.73 2.37 -15.31
C GLY A 80 22.21 2.48 -15.04
N VAL A 81 22.76 3.65 -15.34
CA VAL A 81 24.19 3.93 -15.26
C VAL A 81 24.43 5.30 -14.65
N SER A 82 25.50 5.41 -13.86
CA SER A 82 26.02 6.71 -13.44
C SER A 82 26.95 7.30 -14.50
N GLY A 83 27.22 8.60 -14.41
CA GLY A 83 28.12 9.34 -15.30
C GLY A 83 29.58 8.88 -15.19
N GLU A 84 29.92 8.15 -14.13
CA GLU A 84 31.21 7.47 -13.95
C GLU A 84 31.23 6.07 -14.61
N GLY A 85 30.15 5.67 -15.29
CA GLY A 85 30.01 4.37 -15.97
C GLY A 85 29.62 3.20 -15.06
N HIS A 86 29.26 3.47 -13.80
CA HIS A 86 28.84 2.41 -12.87
C HIS A 86 27.39 2.01 -13.14
N THR A 87 27.16 0.71 -13.36
CA THR A 87 25.81 0.17 -13.52
C THR A 87 25.09 0.17 -12.17
N ALA A 88 23.79 0.49 -12.18
CA ALA A 88 22.93 0.46 -11.01
C ALA A 88 21.64 -0.32 -11.32
N PHE A 89 21.12 -1.00 -10.30
CA PHE A 89 19.87 -1.75 -10.34
C PHE A 89 19.09 -1.55 -9.04
N ASP A 90 17.79 -1.29 -9.15
CA ASP A 90 16.89 -1.22 -8.00
C ASP A 90 15.66 -2.09 -8.23
N GLY A 91 15.19 -2.75 -7.18
CA GLY A 91 13.93 -3.45 -7.12
C GLY A 91 13.08 -2.95 -5.96
N TYR A 92 11.78 -2.83 -6.19
CA TYR A 92 10.78 -2.50 -5.18
C TYR A 92 9.58 -3.43 -5.34
N TYR A 93 9.13 -3.99 -4.22
CA TYR A 93 7.96 -4.84 -4.14
C TYR A 93 7.13 -4.47 -2.92
N LYS A 94 5.81 -4.40 -3.08
CA LYS A 94 4.87 -4.21 -1.98
C LYS A 94 3.82 -5.29 -2.02
N HIS A 95 3.53 -5.85 -0.85
CA HIS A 95 2.44 -6.78 -0.64
C HIS A 95 1.49 -6.24 0.43
N ARG A 96 0.24 -5.98 0.05
CA ARG A 96 -0.83 -5.57 0.96
C ARG A 96 -1.69 -6.79 1.26
N SER A 97 -1.67 -7.24 2.51
CA SER A 97 -2.63 -8.22 3.03
C SER A 97 -3.65 -7.53 3.92
N MET A 98 -4.67 -8.25 4.38
CA MET A 98 -5.62 -7.78 5.39
C MET A 98 -5.00 -7.62 6.80
N MET A 99 -3.89 -8.30 7.09
CA MET A 99 -3.25 -8.30 8.41
C MET A 99 -2.10 -7.29 8.51
N ALA A 100 -1.37 -7.09 7.42
CA ALA A 100 -0.20 -6.21 7.34
C ALA A 100 0.13 -5.83 5.89
N GLU A 101 0.85 -4.72 5.73
CA GLU A 101 1.54 -4.31 4.50
C GLU A 101 3.04 -4.59 4.64
N LEU A 102 3.62 -5.27 3.65
CA LEU A 102 5.04 -5.54 3.55
C LEU A 102 5.61 -4.77 2.35
N GLU A 103 6.68 -4.02 2.58
CA GLU A 103 7.49 -3.38 1.54
C GLU A 103 8.88 -3.99 1.55
N SER A 104 9.45 -4.21 0.37
CA SER A 104 10.80 -4.74 0.21
C SER A 104 11.51 -3.97 -0.91
N ASN A 105 12.77 -3.62 -0.65
CA ASN A 105 13.61 -2.89 -1.59
C ASN A 105 14.97 -3.57 -1.72
N VAL A 106 15.46 -3.65 -2.95
CA VAL A 106 16.79 -4.15 -3.29
C VAL A 106 17.48 -3.05 -4.08
N SER A 107 18.73 -2.76 -3.79
CA SER A 107 19.52 -1.79 -4.55
C SER A 107 20.95 -2.28 -4.70
N TRP A 108 21.49 -2.17 -5.89
CA TRP A 108 22.83 -2.59 -6.25
C TRP A 108 23.47 -1.52 -7.11
N GLN A 109 24.69 -1.13 -6.76
CA GLN A 109 25.51 -0.24 -7.56
C GLN A 109 26.90 -0.82 -7.72
N GLN A 110 27.30 -1.02 -8.97
CA GLN A 110 28.60 -1.55 -9.36
C GLN A 110 29.73 -0.81 -8.63
N SER A 111 30.64 -1.57 -8.04
CA SER A 111 31.82 -1.08 -7.32
C SER A 111 31.52 -0.15 -6.12
N ARG A 112 30.27 -0.08 -5.65
CA ARG A 112 29.91 0.71 -4.46
C ARG A 112 29.22 -0.11 -3.38
N TYR A 113 28.06 -0.70 -3.65
CA TYR A 113 27.30 -1.43 -2.62
C TYR A 113 26.27 -2.40 -3.20
N PHE A 114 25.83 -3.29 -2.33
CA PHE A 114 24.60 -4.07 -2.46
C PHE A 114 23.81 -3.90 -1.17
N SER A 115 22.54 -3.54 -1.26
CA SER A 115 21.66 -3.35 -0.10
C SER A 115 20.29 -3.99 -0.34
N VAL A 116 19.76 -4.57 0.74
CA VAL A 116 18.42 -5.13 0.79
C VAL A 116 17.77 -4.59 2.05
N GLY A 117 16.56 -4.08 1.91
CA GLY A 117 15.77 -3.55 3.00
C GLY A 117 14.33 -4.01 2.90
N GLY A 118 13.61 -3.92 4.02
CA GLY A 118 12.19 -4.17 4.06
C GLY A 118 11.55 -3.47 5.23
N THR A 119 10.26 -3.16 5.09
CA THR A 119 9.44 -2.56 6.13
C THR A 119 8.13 -3.33 6.20
N MET A 120 7.71 -3.71 7.40
CA MET A 120 6.40 -4.31 7.65
C MET A 120 5.58 -3.35 8.50
N ARG A 121 4.35 -3.07 8.09
CA ARG A 121 3.41 -2.17 8.78
C ARG A 121 2.08 -2.88 8.99
N GLY A 122 1.53 -2.73 10.17
CA GLY A 122 0.21 -3.27 10.51
C GLY A 122 -0.15 -2.89 11.95
N GLY A 123 -1.34 -3.29 12.36
CA GLY A 123 -1.89 -3.04 13.67
C GLY A 123 -2.34 -4.33 14.35
N PHE A 124 -2.31 -4.29 15.68
CA PHE A 124 -2.86 -5.33 16.52
C PHE A 124 -3.85 -4.68 17.49
N THR A 125 -5.05 -5.25 17.56
CA THR A 125 -6.07 -4.79 18.51
C THR A 125 -6.52 -5.96 19.35
N ALA A 126 -6.45 -5.81 20.67
CA ALA A 126 -6.91 -6.78 21.65
C ALA A 126 -7.93 -6.12 22.60
N THR A 127 -9.02 -6.83 22.88
CA THR A 127 -10.05 -6.45 23.84
C THR A 127 -10.46 -7.67 24.66
N ARG A 128 -11.40 -7.50 25.61
CA ARG A 128 -12.02 -8.63 26.31
C ARG A 128 -12.77 -9.60 25.39
N HIS A 129 -13.09 -9.18 24.16
CA HIS A 129 -13.84 -9.97 23.18
C HIS A 129 -12.93 -10.76 22.22
N GLY A 130 -11.61 -10.55 22.27
CA GLY A 130 -10.67 -11.25 21.40
C GLY A 130 -9.53 -10.35 20.93
N ALA A 131 -8.75 -10.84 19.98
CA ALA A 131 -7.67 -10.09 19.38
C ALA A 131 -7.49 -10.45 17.90
N ALA A 132 -7.14 -9.46 17.08
CA ALA A 132 -6.85 -9.66 15.67
C ALA A 132 -5.80 -8.67 15.15
N LEU A 133 -5.08 -9.10 14.11
CA LEU A 133 -4.20 -8.26 13.31
C LEU A 133 -5.03 -7.57 12.21
N HIS A 134 -4.57 -6.41 11.78
CA HIS A 134 -5.19 -5.64 10.70
C HIS A 134 -4.17 -4.75 10.00
N ASN A 135 -4.34 -4.50 8.71
CA ASN A 135 -3.41 -3.72 7.89
C ASN A 135 -3.56 -2.19 8.03
N SER A 136 -4.13 -1.71 9.14
CA SER A 136 -4.31 -0.27 9.39
C SER A 136 -2.99 0.44 9.25
N GLN A 137 -3.02 1.53 8.48
CA GLN A 137 -1.92 2.49 8.41
C GLN A 137 -2.15 3.66 9.35
N ALA A 138 -3.27 3.68 10.06
CA ALA A 138 -3.67 4.83 10.84
C ALA A 138 -2.91 4.96 12.16
N SER A 139 -2.71 6.22 12.52
CA SER A 139 -2.25 6.65 13.84
C SER A 139 -3.23 6.21 14.93
N MET A 140 -2.81 6.37 16.19
CA MET A 140 -3.58 6.05 17.40
C MET A 140 -4.96 6.74 17.51
N ASN A 141 -5.29 7.63 16.57
CA ASN A 141 -6.46 8.51 16.60
C ASN A 141 -7.64 7.98 15.79
N THR A 142 -7.51 6.93 14.98
CA THR A 142 -8.66 6.40 14.24
C THR A 142 -9.52 5.48 15.08
N ALA A 143 -10.83 5.53 14.82
CA ALA A 143 -11.75 4.52 15.33
C ALA A 143 -11.56 3.19 14.59
N ARG A 144 -11.91 2.10 15.24
CA ARG A 144 -11.87 0.74 14.66
C ARG A 144 -12.96 -0.12 15.27
N VAL A 145 -13.40 -1.15 14.54
CA VAL A 145 -14.40 -2.09 15.03
C VAL A 145 -13.80 -3.47 15.16
N MET A 146 -13.91 -4.06 16.35
CA MET A 146 -13.74 -5.49 16.54
C MET A 146 -15.03 -6.20 16.16
N VAL A 147 -14.91 -7.15 15.24
CA VAL A 147 -16.02 -7.96 14.74
C VAL A 147 -15.87 -9.38 15.26
N ASP A 148 -16.93 -9.90 15.88
CA ASP A 148 -17.11 -11.30 16.25
C ASP A 148 -18.09 -11.95 15.29
N THR A 149 -17.70 -13.08 14.73
CA THR A 149 -18.46 -13.88 13.75
C THR A 149 -18.90 -15.21 14.34
N ASP A 150 -19.18 -15.23 15.64
CA ASP A 150 -19.67 -16.40 16.38
C ASP A 150 -18.73 -17.62 16.28
N GLY A 151 -17.43 -17.33 16.23
CA GLY A 151 -16.39 -18.35 16.13
C GLY A 151 -16.12 -18.87 14.72
N VAL A 152 -16.80 -18.36 13.69
CA VAL A 152 -16.59 -18.78 12.29
C VAL A 152 -15.39 -18.07 11.70
N ALA A 153 -14.39 -18.84 11.26
CA ALA A 153 -13.17 -18.29 10.67
C ALA A 153 -13.37 -17.86 9.21
N ASN A 154 -12.45 -17.03 8.71
CA ASN A 154 -12.35 -16.62 7.31
C ASN A 154 -13.56 -15.86 6.73
N VAL A 155 -14.42 -15.28 7.58
CA VAL A 155 -15.57 -14.50 7.13
C VAL A 155 -15.08 -13.16 6.55
N PRO A 156 -15.34 -12.87 5.25
CA PRO A 156 -14.92 -11.64 4.60
C PRO A 156 -15.76 -10.45 5.05
N LEU A 157 -15.10 -9.33 5.30
CA LEU A 157 -15.71 -8.10 5.80
C LEU A 157 -15.27 -6.88 4.97
N ASN A 158 -16.21 -5.98 4.75
CA ASN A 158 -16.00 -4.63 4.22
C ASN A 158 -15.29 -4.56 2.84
N GLY A 159 -15.62 -5.45 1.92
CA GLY A 159 -15.01 -5.58 0.59
C GLY A 159 -13.68 -6.32 0.63
N GLU A 160 -13.63 -7.44 1.35
CA GLU A 160 -12.42 -8.28 1.57
C GLU A 160 -11.26 -7.51 2.24
N GLN A 161 -11.56 -6.41 2.93
CA GLN A 161 -10.55 -5.61 3.62
C GLN A 161 -10.10 -6.24 4.94
N ALA A 162 -10.95 -7.08 5.53
CA ALA A 162 -10.64 -7.86 6.72
C ALA A 162 -11.30 -9.24 6.63
N HIS A 163 -10.67 -10.26 7.23
CA HIS A 163 -11.29 -11.55 7.47
C HIS A 163 -11.21 -11.92 8.94
N SER A 164 -12.22 -12.67 9.43
CA SER A 164 -12.15 -13.24 10.76
C SER A 164 -11.02 -14.25 10.87
N ASN A 165 -10.29 -14.19 11.98
CA ASN A 165 -9.24 -15.15 12.29
C ASN A 165 -9.85 -16.50 12.70
N ARG A 166 -9.00 -17.46 13.05
CA ARG A 166 -9.40 -18.81 13.49
C ARG A 166 -10.37 -18.86 14.67
N PHE A 167 -10.55 -17.76 15.40
CA PHE A 167 -11.44 -17.63 16.55
C PHE A 167 -12.73 -16.87 16.20
N GLY A 168 -12.95 -16.55 14.92
CA GLY A 168 -14.08 -15.72 14.49
C GLY A 168 -13.91 -14.23 14.79
N ILE A 169 -12.70 -13.76 15.08
CA ILE A 169 -12.44 -12.35 15.43
C ILE A 169 -11.75 -11.62 14.28
N ALA A 170 -12.27 -10.48 13.87
CA ALA A 170 -11.66 -9.57 12.93
C ALA A 170 -11.58 -8.15 13.49
N VAL A 171 -10.74 -7.30 12.89
CA VAL A 171 -10.75 -5.86 13.15
C VAL A 171 -10.89 -5.15 11.81
N VAL A 172 -11.91 -4.31 11.69
CA VAL A 172 -12.08 -3.37 10.58
C VAL A 172 -11.43 -2.05 11.00
N PRO A 173 -10.27 -1.69 10.42
CA PRO A 173 -9.55 -0.49 10.80
C PRO A 173 -10.08 0.77 10.09
N ASP A 174 -9.47 1.91 10.43
CA ASP A 174 -9.54 3.17 9.68
C ASP A 174 -10.98 3.69 9.49
N VAL A 175 -11.82 3.52 10.52
CA VAL A 175 -13.19 4.00 10.52
C VAL A 175 -13.21 5.52 10.75
N VAL A 176 -14.02 6.22 9.96
CA VAL A 176 -14.19 7.67 10.07
C VAL A 176 -14.87 8.03 11.40
N SER A 177 -14.14 8.72 12.27
CA SER A 177 -14.64 9.19 13.57
C SER A 177 -15.76 10.21 13.40
N TYR A 178 -16.72 10.21 14.34
CA TYR A 178 -17.89 11.11 14.40
C TYR A 178 -18.86 11.01 13.21
N HIS A 179 -18.70 10.00 12.36
CA HIS A 179 -19.59 9.70 11.24
C HIS A 179 -20.17 8.29 11.37
N SER A 180 -21.42 8.12 10.90
CA SER A 180 -22.01 6.79 10.77
C SER A 180 -21.30 5.99 9.69
N PHE A 181 -20.98 4.75 9.99
CA PHE A 181 -20.35 3.82 9.05
C PHE A 181 -20.98 2.44 9.19
N ASP A 182 -20.98 1.71 8.08
CA ASP A 182 -21.48 0.35 8.02
C ASP A 182 -20.33 -0.64 8.07
N THR A 183 -20.44 -1.59 8.99
CA THR A 183 -19.64 -2.82 8.96
C THR A 183 -20.49 -3.91 8.35
N ARG A 184 -19.93 -4.65 7.40
CA ARG A 184 -20.68 -5.62 6.60
C ARG A 184 -19.91 -6.89 6.36
N ILE A 185 -20.64 -7.99 6.34
CA ILE A 185 -20.19 -9.27 5.83
C ILE A 185 -20.38 -9.26 4.31
N ASP A 186 -19.33 -9.62 3.58
CA ASP A 186 -19.38 -9.70 2.12
C ASP A 186 -19.94 -11.05 1.69
N VAL A 187 -21.28 -11.17 1.69
CA VAL A 187 -22.00 -12.43 1.42
C VAL A 187 -21.60 -13.06 0.08
N ASP A 188 -21.27 -12.24 -0.91
CA ASP A 188 -20.87 -12.70 -2.25
C ASP A 188 -19.47 -13.34 -2.28
N ALA A 189 -18.64 -13.08 -1.26
CA ALA A 189 -17.29 -13.62 -1.12
C ALA A 189 -17.21 -14.72 -0.03
N MET A 190 -18.33 -15.08 0.60
CA MET A 190 -18.39 -16.13 1.63
C MET A 190 -18.34 -17.53 1.01
N ASP A 191 -17.73 -18.46 1.73
CA ASP A 191 -17.78 -19.88 1.40
C ASP A 191 -19.24 -20.41 1.46
N GLU A 192 -19.56 -21.39 0.62
CA GLU A 192 -20.94 -21.90 0.44
C GLU A 192 -21.56 -22.53 1.70
N ASP A 193 -20.71 -22.95 2.64
CA ASP A 193 -21.08 -23.56 3.92
C ASP A 193 -21.27 -22.54 5.04
N ILE A 194 -21.13 -21.24 4.77
CA ILE A 194 -21.29 -20.18 5.75
C ILE A 194 -22.57 -19.37 5.47
N SER A 195 -23.37 -19.14 6.51
CA SER A 195 -24.59 -18.32 6.44
C SER A 195 -24.63 -17.26 7.54
N ALA A 196 -25.16 -16.08 7.24
CA ALA A 196 -25.30 -14.98 8.20
C ALA A 196 -26.75 -14.48 8.27
N THR A 197 -27.29 -14.34 9.49
CA THR A 197 -28.67 -13.87 9.71
C THR A 197 -28.82 -12.36 9.50
N LYS A 198 -27.76 -11.61 9.76
CA LYS A 198 -27.66 -10.17 9.56
C LYS A 198 -26.30 -9.90 8.94
N ALA A 199 -26.26 -9.16 7.85
CA ALA A 199 -25.02 -8.91 7.11
C ALA A 199 -24.46 -7.49 7.31
N ILE A 200 -25.22 -6.56 7.88
CA ILE A 200 -24.82 -5.15 8.00
C ILE A 200 -25.18 -4.58 9.38
N VAL A 201 -24.25 -3.86 10.01
CA VAL A 201 -24.46 -3.11 11.26
C VAL A 201 -23.87 -1.71 11.13
N THR A 202 -24.67 -0.69 11.41
CA THR A 202 -24.27 0.72 11.39
C THR A 202 -23.94 1.22 12.79
N ASN A 203 -22.82 1.92 12.96
CA ASN A 203 -22.42 2.56 14.23
C ASN A 203 -21.80 3.94 13.98
N THR A 204 -21.66 4.72 15.05
CA THR A 204 -20.88 5.97 15.08
C THR A 204 -19.87 5.86 16.22
N LEU A 205 -18.59 6.10 15.93
CA LEU A 205 -17.50 5.99 16.90
C LEU A 205 -16.78 7.32 17.07
N THR A 206 -16.33 7.61 18.29
CA THR A 206 -15.47 8.77 18.56
C THR A 206 -14.02 8.47 18.18
N GLU A 207 -13.20 9.51 18.11
CA GLU A 207 -11.76 9.38 17.87
C GLU A 207 -11.11 8.38 18.85
N GLY A 208 -10.29 7.46 18.31
CA GLY A 208 -9.60 6.42 19.08
C GLY A 208 -10.49 5.31 19.68
N ALA A 209 -11.82 5.35 19.50
CA ALA A 209 -12.71 4.33 20.07
C ALA A 209 -12.55 2.97 19.37
N ILE A 210 -12.69 1.90 20.17
CA ILE A 210 -12.79 0.53 19.67
C ILE A 210 -14.25 0.09 19.83
N GLY A 211 -14.99 0.07 18.73
CA GLY A 211 -16.33 -0.50 18.69
C GLY A 211 -16.28 -2.02 18.76
N TYR A 212 -17.37 -2.63 19.23
CA TYR A 212 -17.56 -4.08 19.18
C TYR A 212 -18.87 -4.39 18.44
N GLN A 213 -18.82 -5.35 17.53
CA GLN A 213 -19.97 -5.82 16.80
C GLN A 213 -19.93 -7.34 16.70
N ARG A 214 -21.10 -7.94 16.83
CA ARG A 214 -21.27 -9.38 16.74
C ARG A 214 -22.24 -9.69 15.60
N PHE A 215 -21.82 -10.55 14.69
CA PHE A 215 -22.65 -11.10 13.63
C PHE A 215 -22.96 -12.56 13.96
N ALA A 216 -24.25 -12.90 13.92
CA ALA A 216 -24.68 -14.28 14.04
C ALA A 216 -24.39 -15.00 12.71
N VAL A 217 -23.28 -15.72 12.68
CA VAL A 217 -22.81 -16.51 11.54
C VAL A 217 -22.83 -17.98 11.94
N ALA A 218 -23.27 -18.84 11.03
CA ALA A 218 -23.28 -20.29 11.20
C ALA A 218 -22.54 -20.96 10.05
N GLN A 219 -21.70 -21.94 10.37
CA GLN A 219 -21.01 -22.79 9.41
C GLN A 219 -21.63 -24.20 9.45
N GLY A 220 -22.05 -24.73 8.30
CA GLY A 220 -22.63 -26.05 8.18
C GLY A 220 -22.68 -26.52 6.73
N GLN A 221 -22.48 -27.82 6.52
CA GLN A 221 -22.66 -28.44 5.21
C GLN A 221 -24.15 -28.44 4.84
N LYS A 222 -24.48 -28.05 3.61
CA LYS A 222 -25.81 -28.26 3.03
C LYS A 222 -26.09 -29.75 2.82
#